data_AF-A0A7U4GJ94-F1
#
_entry.id   AF-A0A7U4GJ94-F1
#
_cell.length_a   1.000
_cell.length_b   1.000
_cell.length_c   1.000
_cell.angle_alpha   90.00
_cell.angle_beta   90.00
_cell.angle_gamma   90.00
#
_symmetry.space_group_name_H-M   'P 1'
#
loop_
_entity.id
_entity.type
_entity.pdbx_description
1 polymer ?
#
loop_
_entity_poly.entity_id
_entity_poly.type
_entity_poly.pdbx_seq_one_letter_code
_entity_poly.pdbx_strand_id
1 'polypeptide(L)'
;MAIVDPTYLYRERNLFPSLTDKEFDTLCTFCQTASYENTAEYRECKERQVRRNIQSCKNKLGVVNDFGLFLIFIQRCADYRKMYPTLSEEQATLLYIYALLGNQIKVSYLTGYPRREIHRQLIDIKDELRVKDVHLLKWSFVIRLTIFKG
;
A
#
# COMPACT_ATOMS: atom_id res chain seq x y z
N MET A 1 -8.80 -11.21 15.67
CA MET A 1 -7.98 -10.05 15.22
C MET A 1 -8.81 -8.79 15.44
N ALA A 2 -8.24 -7.70 15.93
CA ALA A 2 -8.95 -6.42 15.90
C ALA A 2 -8.82 -5.87 14.48
N ILE A 3 -9.92 -5.85 13.71
CA ILE A 3 -9.98 -5.06 12.48
C ILE A 3 -10.30 -3.64 12.88
N VAL A 4 -9.54 -2.68 12.34
CA VAL A 4 -9.87 -1.27 12.53
C VAL A 4 -11.20 -1.03 11.84
N ASP A 5 -12.18 -0.61 12.62
CA ASP A 5 -13.54 -0.37 12.14
C ASP A 5 -13.50 0.58 10.92
N PRO A 6 -13.99 0.13 9.74
CA PRO A 6 -13.96 0.91 8.52
C PRO A 6 -14.79 2.20 8.60
N THR A 7 -15.66 2.37 9.62
CA THR A 7 -16.30 3.68 9.89
C THR A 7 -15.31 4.79 10.21
N TYR A 8 -14.12 4.50 10.75
CA TYR A 8 -13.05 5.51 10.88
C TYR A 8 -12.41 5.91 9.54
N LEU A 9 -12.59 5.09 8.50
CA LEU A 9 -12.07 5.32 7.15
C LEU A 9 -13.03 6.18 6.30
N TYR A 10 -14.10 6.74 6.89
CA TYR A 10 -15.01 7.65 6.17
C TYR A 10 -14.28 8.89 5.62
N ARG A 11 -13.20 9.33 6.27
CA ARG A 11 -12.30 10.38 5.72
C ARG A 11 -11.53 9.89 4.50
N GLU A 12 -11.11 8.63 4.52
CA GLU A 12 -10.35 7.98 3.45
C GLU A 12 -11.24 7.55 2.28
N ARG A 13 -12.56 7.43 2.48
CA ARG A 13 -13.54 7.11 1.45
C ARG A 13 -13.47 8.05 0.24
N ASN A 14 -13.21 9.33 0.49
CA ASN A 14 -13.06 10.37 -0.54
C ASN A 14 -11.82 10.15 -1.41
N LEU A 15 -10.85 9.35 -0.97
CA LEU A 15 -9.67 8.98 -1.76
C LEU A 15 -10.00 7.92 -2.82
N PHE A 16 -11.18 7.29 -2.76
CA PHE A 16 -11.63 6.23 -3.68
C PHE A 16 -13.00 6.52 -4.29
N PRO A 17 -13.19 7.67 -4.97
CA PRO A 17 -14.51 8.13 -5.40
C PRO A 17 -15.21 7.18 -6.40
N SER A 18 -14.45 6.39 -7.16
CA SER A 18 -15.00 5.42 -8.13
C SER A 18 -15.58 4.15 -7.49
N LEU A 19 -15.21 3.85 -6.25
CA LEU A 19 -15.73 2.70 -5.52
C LEU A 19 -17.07 3.05 -4.88
N THR A 20 -17.97 2.07 -4.78
CA THR A 20 -19.14 2.13 -3.89
C THR A 20 -18.70 1.92 -2.44
N ASP A 21 -19.54 2.28 -1.47
CA ASP A 21 -19.20 2.10 -0.06
C ASP A 21 -18.93 0.63 0.28
N LYS A 22 -19.71 -0.28 -0.31
CA LYS A 22 -19.50 -1.72 -0.17
C LYS A 22 -18.17 -2.19 -0.74
N GLU A 23 -17.77 -1.69 -1.90
CA GLU A 23 -16.47 -2.01 -2.53
C GLU A 23 -15.31 -1.44 -1.74
N PHE A 24 -15.42 -0.18 -1.30
CA PHE A 24 -14.41 0.48 -0.48
C PHE A 24 -14.20 -0.26 0.84
N ASP A 25 -15.28 -0.56 1.55
CA ASP A 25 -15.25 -1.30 2.81
C ASP A 25 -14.62 -2.71 2.62
N THR A 26 -15.02 -3.42 1.57
CA THR A 26 -14.40 -4.71 1.21
C THR A 26 -12.89 -4.56 0.91
N LEU A 27 -12.49 -3.51 0.20
CA LEU A 27 -11.08 -3.21 -0.10
C LEU A 27 -10.31 -2.94 1.19
N CYS A 28 -10.84 -2.12 2.11
CA CYS A 28 -10.21 -1.81 3.38
C CYS A 28 -9.98 -3.07 4.22
N THR A 29 -10.99 -3.94 4.38
CA THR A 29 -10.84 -5.22 5.09
C THR A 29 -9.83 -6.13 4.41
N PHE A 30 -9.86 -6.20 3.08
CA PHE A 30 -8.92 -7.01 2.30
C PHE A 30 -7.48 -6.51 2.44
N CYS A 31 -7.23 -5.21 2.41
CA CYS A 31 -5.91 -4.63 2.63
C CYS A 31 -5.38 -4.84 4.06
N GLN A 32 -6.26 -4.94 5.06
CA GLN A 32 -5.86 -5.24 6.44
C GLN A 32 -5.55 -6.73 6.67
N THR A 33 -6.30 -7.63 6.01
CA THR A 33 -6.19 -9.08 6.25
C THR A 33 -5.32 -9.80 5.24
N ALA A 34 -5.12 -9.21 4.05
CA ALA A 34 -4.52 -9.84 2.87
C ALA A 34 -5.09 -11.24 2.55
N SER A 35 -6.35 -11.49 2.90
CA SER A 35 -7.00 -12.80 2.77
C SER A 35 -8.46 -12.65 2.35
N TYR A 36 -8.84 -13.34 1.26
CA TYR A 36 -10.22 -13.38 0.79
C TYR A 36 -11.15 -14.08 1.79
N GLU A 37 -10.64 -15.15 2.43
CA GLU A 37 -11.37 -15.95 3.42
C GLU A 37 -11.64 -15.11 4.67
N ASN A 38 -10.62 -14.53 5.29
CA ASN A 38 -10.79 -13.68 6.48
C ASN A 38 -11.67 -12.48 6.14
N THR A 39 -11.49 -11.87 4.96
CA THR A 39 -12.39 -10.78 4.53
C THR A 39 -13.84 -11.24 4.43
N ALA A 40 -14.09 -12.47 3.97
CA ALA A 40 -15.43 -13.03 3.87
C ALA A 40 -16.06 -13.25 5.25
N GLU A 41 -15.28 -13.78 6.20
CA GLU A 41 -15.69 -13.96 7.60
C GLU A 41 -16.06 -12.62 8.25
N TYR A 42 -15.19 -11.62 8.17
CA TYR A 42 -15.44 -10.29 8.74
C TYR A 42 -16.62 -9.55 8.10
N ARG A 43 -16.88 -9.82 6.82
CA ARG A 43 -17.98 -9.22 6.06
C ARG A 43 -19.25 -10.06 6.12
N GLU A 44 -19.23 -11.18 6.85
CA GLU A 44 -20.33 -12.14 6.98
C GLU A 44 -20.91 -12.53 5.60
N CYS A 45 -20.03 -12.79 4.63
CA CYS A 45 -20.41 -13.08 3.25
C CYS A 45 -19.62 -14.25 2.67
N LYS A 46 -19.94 -14.67 1.44
CA LYS A 46 -19.20 -15.74 0.76
C LYS A 46 -17.91 -15.19 0.15
N GLU A 47 -16.82 -15.97 0.20
CA GLU A 47 -15.54 -15.61 -0.43
C GLU A 47 -15.68 -15.25 -1.92
N ARG A 48 -16.56 -15.94 -2.65
CA ARG A 48 -16.88 -15.62 -4.05
C ARG A 48 -17.37 -14.19 -4.23
N GLN A 49 -18.10 -13.64 -3.26
CA GLN A 49 -18.57 -12.26 -3.29
C GLN A 49 -17.43 -11.28 -3.02
N VAL A 50 -16.54 -11.59 -2.08
CA VAL A 50 -15.31 -10.82 -1.86
C VAL A 50 -14.47 -10.75 -3.14
N ARG A 51 -14.21 -11.89 -3.78
CA ARG A 51 -13.46 -11.95 -5.04
C ARG A 51 -14.07 -11.08 -6.14
N ARG A 52 -15.41 -11.09 -6.27
CA ARG A 52 -16.12 -10.23 -7.23
C ARG A 52 -15.94 -8.74 -6.91
N ASN A 53 -16.09 -8.36 -5.65
CA ASN A 53 -15.91 -6.96 -5.23
C ASN A 53 -14.47 -6.51 -5.46
N ILE A 54 -13.48 -7.30 -5.04
CA ILE A 54 -12.05 -6.99 -5.24
C ILE A 54 -11.72 -6.90 -6.73
N GLN A 55 -12.26 -7.76 -7.57
CA GLN A 55 -12.08 -7.64 -9.03
C GLN A 55 -12.71 -6.36 -9.59
N SER A 56 -13.88 -5.96 -9.08
CA SER A 56 -14.48 -4.66 -9.43
C SER A 56 -13.59 -3.50 -9.01
N CYS A 57 -13.02 -3.53 -7.79
CA CYS A 57 -12.05 -2.54 -7.31
C CYS A 57 -10.84 -2.47 -8.24
N LYS A 58 -10.27 -3.60 -8.65
CA LYS A 58 -9.15 -3.65 -9.59
C LYS A 58 -9.46 -2.94 -10.89
N ASN A 59 -10.60 -3.27 -11.49
CA ASN A 59 -11.03 -2.68 -12.76
C ASN A 59 -11.23 -1.16 -12.63
N LYS A 60 -11.88 -0.70 -11.55
CA LYS A 60 -12.18 0.72 -11.31
C LYS A 60 -10.96 1.56 -10.92
N LEU A 61 -9.94 0.93 -10.35
CA LEU A 61 -8.68 1.58 -9.96
C LEU A 61 -7.56 1.38 -10.99
N GLY A 62 -7.82 0.64 -12.07
CA GLY A 62 -6.84 0.41 -13.14
C GLY A 62 -5.65 -0.47 -12.72
N VAL A 63 -5.86 -1.42 -11.79
CA VAL A 63 -4.79 -2.31 -11.31
C VAL A 63 -5.02 -3.76 -11.72
N VAL A 64 -3.94 -4.48 -12.00
CA VAL A 64 -4.01 -5.84 -12.57
C VAL A 64 -4.12 -6.92 -11.49
N ASN A 65 -3.47 -6.72 -10.34
CA ASN A 65 -3.32 -7.76 -9.32
C ASN A 65 -3.51 -7.21 -7.90
N ASP A 66 -3.51 -8.12 -6.91
CA ASP A 66 -3.73 -7.77 -5.50
C ASP A 66 -2.62 -6.87 -4.95
N PHE A 67 -1.39 -7.05 -5.43
CA PHE A 67 -0.28 -6.17 -5.06
C PHE A 67 -0.51 -4.72 -5.49
N GLY A 68 -0.99 -4.51 -6.71
CA GLY A 68 -1.35 -3.19 -7.22
C GLY A 68 -2.46 -2.54 -6.38
N LEU A 69 -3.43 -3.31 -5.88
CA LEU A 69 -4.41 -2.81 -4.93
C LEU A 69 -3.77 -2.37 -3.62
N PHE A 70 -2.89 -3.18 -3.02
CA PHE A 70 -2.20 -2.80 -1.79
C PHE A 70 -1.36 -1.54 -1.98
N LEU A 71 -0.69 -1.40 -3.13
CA LEU A 71 0.12 -0.24 -3.45
C LEU A 71 -0.72 1.04 -3.61
N ILE A 72 -1.79 1.01 -4.43
CA ILE A 72 -2.69 2.16 -4.56
C ILE A 72 -3.33 2.51 -3.22
N PHE A 73 -3.73 1.50 -2.44
CA PHE A 73 -4.36 1.72 -1.16
C PHE A 73 -3.44 2.50 -0.22
N ILE A 74 -2.21 2.03 -0.03
CA ILE A 74 -1.26 2.68 0.87
C ILE A 74 -0.78 4.05 0.36
N GLN A 75 -0.60 4.22 -0.95
CA GLN A 75 -0.20 5.50 -1.54
C GLN A 75 -1.26 6.58 -1.37
N ARG A 76 -2.55 6.21 -1.47
CA ARG A 76 -3.65 7.15 -1.29
C ARG A 76 -3.91 7.46 0.18
N CYS A 77 -3.91 6.43 1.04
CA CYS A 77 -4.20 6.61 2.46
C CYS A 77 -3.07 7.27 3.25
N ALA A 78 -1.83 7.25 2.74
CA ALA A 78 -0.70 7.87 3.39
C ALA A 78 0.01 8.82 2.43
N ASP A 79 -0.17 10.12 2.60
CA ASP A 79 0.47 11.15 1.79
C ASP A 79 1.97 11.28 2.15
N TYR A 80 2.85 10.67 1.34
CA TYR A 80 4.29 10.71 1.58
C TYR A 80 4.83 12.14 1.68
N ARG A 81 4.21 13.13 1.02
CA ARG A 81 4.72 14.50 0.95
C ARG A 81 4.72 15.17 2.32
N LYS A 82 3.82 14.76 3.22
CA LYS A 82 3.82 15.24 4.61
C LYS A 82 4.98 14.67 5.43
N MET A 83 5.38 13.44 5.14
CA MET A 83 6.45 12.73 5.88
C MET A 83 7.84 12.96 5.30
N TYR A 84 7.91 13.14 3.98
CA TYR A 84 9.10 13.15 3.15
C TYR A 84 8.93 14.15 1.99
N PRO A 85 8.87 15.46 2.27
CA PRO A 85 8.59 16.48 1.26
C PRO A 85 9.69 16.63 0.20
N THR A 86 10.88 16.11 0.47
CA THR A 86 12.04 16.19 -0.44
C THR A 86 12.03 15.08 -1.50
N LEU A 87 11.32 13.98 -1.25
CA LEU A 87 11.28 12.86 -2.20
C LEU A 87 10.44 13.19 -3.43
N SER A 88 10.93 12.75 -4.58
CA SER A 88 10.11 12.65 -5.79
C SER A 88 9.05 11.54 -5.66
N GLU A 89 8.02 11.61 -6.50
CA GLU A 89 6.97 10.58 -6.56
C GLU A 89 7.51 9.21 -6.95
N GLU A 90 8.54 9.16 -7.81
CA GLU A 90 9.22 7.93 -8.20
C GLU A 90 9.96 7.31 -7.02
N GLN A 91 10.75 8.11 -6.28
CA GLN A 91 11.44 7.65 -5.08
C GLN A 91 10.46 7.18 -3.99
N ALA A 92 9.37 7.92 -3.77
CA ALA A 92 8.33 7.53 -2.83
C ALA A 92 7.68 6.21 -3.25
N THR A 93 7.35 6.05 -4.54
CA THR A 93 6.78 4.81 -5.09
C THR A 93 7.71 3.62 -4.90
N LEU A 94 9.01 3.78 -5.19
CA LEU A 94 10.01 2.76 -4.91
C LEU A 94 10.01 2.38 -3.42
N LEU A 95 9.92 3.36 -2.53
CA LEU A 95 9.94 3.14 -1.09
C LEU A 95 8.69 2.41 -0.60
N TYR A 96 7.49 2.72 -1.13
CA TYR A 96 6.27 1.92 -0.87
C TYR A 96 6.43 0.47 -1.32
N ILE A 97 6.90 0.24 -2.54
CA ILE A 97 7.09 -1.10 -3.09
C ILE A 97 8.13 -1.87 -2.24
N TYR A 98 9.24 -1.23 -1.88
CA TYR A 98 10.26 -1.83 -1.03
C TYR A 98 9.74 -2.13 0.37
N ALA A 99 8.89 -1.27 0.93
CA ALA A 99 8.27 -1.50 2.23
C ALA A 99 7.32 -2.71 2.22
N LEU A 100 6.49 -2.84 1.19
CA LEU A 100 5.56 -3.98 1.04
C LEU A 100 6.29 -5.30 0.79
N LEU A 101 7.32 -5.31 -0.06
CA LEU A 101 8.01 -6.55 -0.44
C LEU A 101 9.17 -6.94 0.48
N GLY A 102 9.78 -5.95 1.14
CA GLY A 102 10.91 -6.11 2.05
C GLY A 102 12.21 -6.60 1.41
N ASN A 103 12.27 -6.76 0.09
CA ASN A 103 13.41 -7.39 -0.60
C ASN A 103 13.65 -6.78 -1.98
N GLN A 104 14.86 -6.29 -2.22
CA GLN A 104 15.28 -5.66 -3.49
C GLN A 104 15.17 -6.60 -4.70
N ILE A 105 15.32 -7.91 -4.52
CA ILE A 105 15.14 -8.90 -5.59
C ILE A 105 13.67 -8.94 -6.02
N LYS A 106 12.74 -8.94 -5.07
CA LYS A 106 11.30 -8.91 -5.36
C LYS A 106 10.89 -7.59 -6.01
N VAL A 107 11.47 -6.47 -5.56
CA VAL A 107 11.26 -5.14 -6.17
C VAL A 107 11.74 -5.15 -7.62
N SER A 108 12.95 -5.65 -7.87
CA SER A 108 13.53 -5.78 -9.22
C SER A 108 12.65 -6.63 -10.14
N TYR A 109 12.18 -7.78 -9.64
CA TYR A 109 11.26 -8.64 -10.40
C TYR A 109 9.93 -7.94 -10.74
N LEU A 110 9.35 -7.23 -9.77
CA LEU A 110 8.07 -6.54 -9.96
C LEU A 110 8.18 -5.35 -10.92
N THR A 111 9.25 -4.56 -10.79
CA THR A 111 9.40 -3.28 -11.52
C THR A 111 10.12 -3.44 -12.86
N GLY A 112 10.82 -4.56 -13.08
CA GLY A 112 11.67 -4.77 -14.24
C GLY A 112 13.04 -4.08 -14.17
N TYR A 113 13.25 -3.20 -13.18
CA TYR A 113 14.54 -2.52 -13.02
C TYR A 113 15.63 -3.46 -12.49
N PRO A 114 16.89 -3.30 -12.95
CA PRO A 114 18.01 -4.05 -12.40
C PRO A 114 18.17 -3.86 -10.89
N ARG A 115 18.45 -4.94 -10.16
CA ARG A 115 18.69 -4.88 -8.70
C ARG A 115 19.75 -3.85 -8.30
N ARG A 116 20.81 -3.67 -9.10
CA ARG A 116 21.85 -2.67 -8.83
C ARG A 116 21.30 -1.24 -8.87
N GLU A 117 20.39 -0.97 -9.78
CA GLU A 117 19.73 0.33 -9.89
C GLU A 117 18.77 0.57 -8.72
N ILE A 118 17.95 -0.42 -8.39
CA ILE A 118 17.11 -0.39 -7.18
C ILE A 118 17.96 -0.12 -5.93
N HIS A 119 19.09 -0.81 -5.80
CA HIS A 119 20.00 -0.62 -4.66
C HIS A 119 20.55 0.80 -4.59
N ARG A 120 21.00 1.34 -5.73
CA ARG A 120 21.50 2.70 -5.82
C ARG A 120 20.44 3.72 -5.44
N GLN A 121 19.24 3.63 -6.00
CA GLN A 121 18.14 4.55 -5.66
C GLN A 121 17.77 4.48 -4.16
N LEU A 122 17.79 3.29 -3.56
CA LEU A 122 17.56 3.15 -2.12
C LEU A 122 18.69 3.75 -1.27
N ILE A 123 19.95 3.70 -1.73
CA ILE A 123 21.06 4.41 -1.08
C ILE A 123 20.86 5.92 -1.20
N ASP A 124 20.52 6.42 -2.38
CA ASP A 124 20.29 7.85 -2.62
C ASP A 124 19.17 8.38 -1.70
N ILE A 125 18.03 7.68 -1.64
CA ILE A 125 16.93 7.99 -0.71
C ILE A 125 17.40 7.92 0.75
N LYS A 126 18.15 6.89 1.11
CA LYS A 126 18.68 6.73 2.47
C LYS A 126 19.56 7.93 2.88
N ASP A 127 20.45 8.36 2.00
CA ASP A 127 21.35 9.50 2.25
C ASP A 127 20.59 10.82 2.33
N GLU A 128 19.64 11.04 1.41
CA GLU A 128 18.75 12.21 1.41
C GLU A 128 17.97 12.32 2.73
N LEU A 129 17.42 11.20 3.21
CA LEU A 129 16.66 11.13 4.45
C LEU A 129 17.53 10.97 5.70
N ARG A 130 18.86 10.90 5.56
CA ARG A 130 19.83 10.70 6.65
C ARG A 130 19.53 9.48 7.52
N VAL A 131 19.05 8.41 6.89
CA VAL A 131 18.81 7.12 7.56
C VAL A 131 20.13 6.34 7.62
N LYS A 132 20.34 5.61 8.71
CA LYS A 132 21.60 4.90 8.97
C LYS A 132 21.94 3.86 7.88
N ASP A 133 20.97 3.06 7.47
CA ASP A 133 21.14 2.02 6.45
C ASP A 133 19.81 1.74 5.71
N VAL A 134 19.90 1.01 4.59
CA VAL A 134 18.73 0.68 3.75
C VAL A 134 17.73 -0.24 4.48
N HIS A 135 18.18 -1.06 5.43
CA HIS A 135 17.27 -1.91 6.20
C HIS A 135 16.41 -1.05 7.14
N LEU A 136 17.01 -0.06 7.80
CA LEU A 136 16.31 0.91 8.63
C LEU A 136 15.47 1.88 7.82
N LEU A 137 15.81 2.15 6.56
CA LEU A 137 14.99 2.97 5.66
C LEU A 137 13.57 2.40 5.53
N LYS A 138 13.44 1.08 5.33
CA LYS A 138 12.14 0.40 5.30
C LYS A 138 11.35 0.65 6.59
N TRP A 139 11.96 0.41 7.74
CA TRP A 139 11.27 0.50 9.03
C TRP A 139 10.91 1.94 9.38
N SER A 140 11.82 2.88 9.10
CA SER A 140 11.55 4.31 9.25
C SER A 140 10.31 4.71 8.44
N PHE A 141 10.24 4.26 7.19
CA PHE A 141 9.09 4.52 6.33
C PHE A 141 7.78 3.94 6.90
N VAL A 142 7.77 2.64 7.24
CA VAL A 142 6.58 1.98 7.79
C VAL A 142 6.10 2.65 9.08
N ILE A 143 7.02 3.01 9.99
CA ILE A 143 6.69 3.69 11.24
C ILE A 143 6.12 5.09 10.98
N ARG A 144 6.68 5.84 10.04
CA ARG A 144 6.12 7.17 9.72
C ARG A 144 4.74 7.06 9.09
N LEU A 145 4.51 6.08 8.22
CA LEU A 145 3.18 5.82 7.63
C LEU A 145 2.12 5.53 8.69
N THR A 146 2.47 4.87 9.80
CA THR A 146 1.50 4.57 10.87
C THR A 146 1.26 5.76 11.80
N ILE A 147 2.26 6.62 12.01
CA ILE A 147 2.17 7.78 12.91
C ILE A 147 1.51 8.98 12.22
N PHE A 148 1.90 9.29 10.98
CA PHE A 148 1.45 10.48 10.25
C PHE A 148 0.17 10.24 9.43
N LYS A 149 -0.75 9.42 9.94
CA LYS A 149 -2.09 9.31 9.36
C LYS A 149 -2.84 10.64 9.55
N GLY A 150 -2.75 11.53 8.57
CA GLY A 150 -3.43 12.83 8.57
C GLY A 150 -3.35 13.48 7.23
#